data_AF-A0A6A4HZP4-F1
#
_entry.id   AF-A0A6A4HZP4-F1
#
_cell.length_a   1.000
_cell.length_b   1.000
_cell.length_c   1.000
_cell.angle_alpha   90.00
_cell.angle_beta   90.00
_cell.angle_gamma   90.00
#
_symmetry.space_group_name_H-M   'P 1'
#
loop_
_entity.id
_entity.type
_entity.pdbx_description
1 polymer ?
#
loop_
_entity_poly.entity_id
_entity_poly.type
_entity_poly.pdbx_seq_one_letter_code
_entity_poly.pdbx_strand_id
1 'polypeptide(L)'
;VIFARGTTEPAPIGTLVGPPLEAALTAALDGKSLSFQGVNYPASIAGFEEGGDPAGSQTMADDLTSAVDSCPNAKIVSSGYSQGGQLVHNSAKLISAAVAERINAVVIFGDPDFPQPVAQVSSSIVDVDCHAGDDICEGGDMILEPHL
;
A
#
# COMPACT_ATOMS: atom_id res chain seq x y z
N VAL A 1 -6.13 -7.79 -2.90
CA VAL A 1 -5.06 -6.84 -2.53
C VAL A 1 -5.40 -5.52 -3.16
N ILE A 2 -5.42 -4.46 -2.38
CA ILE A 2 -5.45 -3.08 -2.88
C ILE A 2 -4.03 -2.55 -2.73
N PHE A 3 -3.40 -2.19 -3.86
CA PHE A 3 -1.98 -1.87 -3.94
C PHE A 3 -1.75 -0.46 -4.49
N ALA A 4 -1.00 0.37 -3.77
CA ALA A 4 -0.57 1.68 -4.25
C ALA A 4 0.92 1.64 -4.65
N ARG A 5 1.23 2.05 -5.89
CA ARG A 5 2.59 1.95 -6.47
C ARG A 5 3.55 3.04 -5.95
N GLY A 6 4.80 3.02 -6.41
CA GLY A 6 5.78 4.05 -6.08
C GLY A 6 5.65 5.31 -6.93
N THR A 7 6.27 6.40 -6.49
CA THR A 7 6.36 7.66 -7.26
C THR A 7 6.92 7.40 -8.65
N THR A 8 6.30 7.99 -9.67
CA THR A 8 6.61 7.86 -11.11
C THR A 8 6.41 6.47 -11.72
N GLU A 9 6.03 5.45 -10.94
CA GLU A 9 5.78 4.13 -11.50
C GLU A 9 4.56 4.13 -12.43
N PRO A 10 4.55 3.29 -13.48
CA PRO A 10 3.41 3.19 -14.38
C PRO A 10 2.20 2.53 -13.69
N ALA A 11 1.00 2.99 -14.02
CA ALA A 11 -0.23 2.32 -13.60
C ALA A 11 -0.37 0.92 -14.24
N PRO A 12 -1.11 -0.02 -13.59
CA PRO A 12 -1.80 0.15 -12.31
C PRO A 12 -0.94 -0.16 -11.08
N ILE A 13 0.06 -1.04 -11.21
CA ILE A 13 0.78 -1.62 -10.05
C ILE A 13 2.30 -1.39 -10.11
N GLY A 14 2.78 -0.53 -11.00
CA GLY A 14 4.21 -0.27 -11.16
C GLY A 14 4.99 -1.43 -11.76
N THR A 15 6.29 -1.44 -11.48
CA THR A 15 7.25 -2.40 -12.04
C THR A 15 8.15 -3.05 -11.00
N LEU A 16 8.44 -2.36 -9.89
CA LEU A 16 9.42 -2.82 -8.91
C LEU A 16 8.81 -3.81 -7.91
N VAL A 17 7.76 -3.40 -7.20
CA VAL A 17 7.19 -4.19 -6.10
C VAL A 17 5.89 -4.89 -6.47
N GLY A 18 4.98 -4.20 -7.17
CA GLY A 18 3.64 -4.74 -7.46
C GLY A 18 3.66 -6.07 -8.22
N PRO A 19 4.29 -6.15 -9.41
CA PRO A 19 4.35 -7.40 -10.19
C PRO A 19 4.98 -8.60 -9.46
N PRO A 20 6.15 -8.50 -8.80
CA PRO A 20 6.68 -9.64 -8.06
C PRO A 20 5.84 -10.01 -6.84
N LEU A 21 5.22 -9.05 -6.15
CA LEU A 21 4.31 -9.34 -5.04
C LEU A 21 3.06 -10.09 -5.52
N GLU A 22 2.44 -9.67 -6.62
CA GLU A 22 1.30 -10.35 -7.22
C GLU A 22 1.65 -11.79 -7.62
N ALA A 23 2.81 -11.98 -8.26
CA ALA A 23 3.29 -13.30 -8.66
C ALA A 23 3.56 -14.20 -7.44
N ALA A 24 4.19 -13.68 -6.39
CA ALA A 24 4.48 -14.42 -5.17
C ALA A 24 3.19 -14.82 -4.43
N LEU A 25 2.22 -13.92 -4.33
CA LEU A 25 0.92 -14.23 -3.72
C LEU A 25 0.14 -15.26 -4.54
N THR A 26 0.15 -15.15 -5.87
CA THR A 26 -0.49 -16.12 -6.77
C THR A 26 0.07 -17.52 -6.54
N ALA A 27 1.40 -17.64 -6.45
CA ALA A 27 2.06 -18.92 -6.18
C ALA A 27 1.75 -19.45 -4.78
N ALA A 28 1.79 -18.59 -3.75
CA ALA A 28 1.53 -18.97 -2.36
C ALA A 28 0.07 -19.38 -2.09
N LEU A 29 -0.87 -18.86 -2.87
CA LEU A 29 -2.30 -19.14 -2.72
C LEU A 29 -2.72 -20.51 -3.28
N ASP A 30 -1.84 -21.19 -4.02
CA ASP A 30 -1.98 -22.58 -4.50
C ASP A 30 -3.40 -22.91 -5.01
N GLY A 31 -3.79 -22.23 -6.09
CA GLY A 31 -5.08 -22.44 -6.76
C GLY A 31 -6.28 -21.69 -6.17
N LYS A 32 -6.10 -20.90 -5.10
CA LYS A 32 -7.12 -19.94 -4.66
C LYS A 32 -7.13 -18.70 -5.56
N SER A 33 -8.30 -18.09 -5.72
CA SER A 33 -8.45 -16.86 -6.49
C SER A 33 -7.74 -15.68 -5.81
N LEU A 34 -6.99 -14.91 -6.59
CA LEU A 34 -6.42 -13.62 -6.20
C LEU A 34 -7.05 -12.51 -7.03
N SER A 35 -7.46 -11.43 -6.35
CA SER A 35 -7.67 -10.13 -6.99
C SER A 35 -6.57 -9.18 -6.53
N PHE A 36 -5.84 -8.60 -7.47
CA PHE A 36 -4.77 -7.65 -7.21
C PHE A 36 -5.08 -6.36 -7.96
N GLN A 37 -5.53 -5.35 -7.22
CA GLN A 37 -6.03 -4.09 -7.76
C GLN A 37 -5.04 -2.97 -7.44
N GLY A 38 -4.55 -2.30 -8.48
CA GLY A 38 -3.79 -1.06 -8.33
C GLY A 38 -4.71 0.12 -8.07
N VAL A 39 -4.36 0.97 -7.10
CA VAL A 39 -5.05 2.23 -6.84
C VAL A 39 -4.88 3.16 -8.05
N ASN A 40 -5.97 3.76 -8.51
CA ASN A 40 -5.92 4.72 -9.60
C ASN A 40 -5.58 6.12 -9.09
N TYR A 41 -4.32 6.49 -9.18
CA TYR A 41 -3.81 7.82 -8.80
C TYR A 41 -2.57 8.18 -9.62
N PRO A 42 -2.13 9.45 -9.64
CA PRO A 42 -1.05 9.91 -10.50
C PRO A 42 0.35 9.34 -10.18
N ALA A 43 0.62 9.00 -8.91
CA ALA A 43 1.96 8.70 -8.42
C ALA A 43 2.99 9.80 -8.74
N SER A 44 2.61 11.07 -8.57
CA SER A 44 3.44 12.21 -8.98
C SER A 44 4.45 12.60 -7.91
N ILE A 45 5.55 13.27 -8.28
CA ILE A 45 6.52 13.81 -7.29
C ILE A 45 5.83 14.80 -6.34
N ALA A 46 4.98 15.68 -6.84
CA ALA A 46 4.22 16.61 -6.00
C ALA A 46 3.34 15.87 -4.97
N GLY A 47 2.72 14.76 -5.38
CA GLY A 47 1.96 13.91 -4.45
C GLY A 47 2.84 13.20 -3.41
N PHE A 48 4.13 12.96 -3.69
CA PHE A 48 5.07 12.42 -2.70
C PHE A 48 5.36 13.49 -1.64
N GLU A 49 5.73 14.69 -2.11
CA GLU A 49 6.10 15.83 -1.26
C GLU A 49 4.94 16.33 -0.40
N GLU A 50 3.69 16.13 -0.83
CA GLU A 50 2.48 16.46 -0.05
C GLU A 50 2.20 15.47 1.11
N GLY A 51 2.90 14.34 1.18
CA GLY A 51 2.59 13.30 2.16
C GLY A 51 1.71 12.16 1.61
N GLY A 52 1.73 11.95 0.29
CA GLY A 52 0.82 11.06 -0.44
C GLY A 52 -0.33 11.83 -1.12
N ASP A 53 -0.63 11.47 -2.38
CA ASP A 53 -1.70 12.12 -3.15
C ASP A 53 -3.06 12.04 -2.41
N PRO A 54 -3.70 13.17 -2.07
CA PRO A 54 -4.94 13.14 -1.28
C PRO A 54 -6.10 12.45 -2.00
N ALA A 55 -6.22 12.64 -3.32
CA ALA A 55 -7.27 12.00 -4.11
C ALA A 55 -7.03 10.48 -4.26
N GLY A 56 -5.76 10.08 -4.42
CA GLY A 56 -5.34 8.69 -4.42
C GLY A 56 -5.56 8.01 -3.07
N SER A 57 -5.33 8.72 -1.97
CA SER A 57 -5.61 8.24 -0.61
C SER A 57 -7.11 7.99 -0.39
N GLN A 58 -7.97 8.91 -0.86
CA GLN A 58 -9.42 8.71 -0.86
C GLN A 58 -9.83 7.54 -1.77
N THR A 59 -9.25 7.45 -2.97
CA THR A 59 -9.51 6.34 -3.91
C THR A 59 -9.17 4.99 -3.28
N MET A 60 -8.04 4.89 -2.58
CA MET A 60 -7.64 3.68 -1.88
C MET A 60 -8.61 3.32 -0.73
N ALA A 61 -9.11 4.32 0.01
CA ALA A 61 -10.11 4.11 1.05
C ALA A 61 -11.45 3.60 0.47
N ASP A 62 -11.87 4.14 -0.68
CA ASP A 62 -13.07 3.73 -1.39
C ASP A 62 -12.93 2.31 -1.96
N ASP A 63 -11.76 1.97 -2.49
CA ASP A 63 -11.41 0.64 -2.99
C ASP A 63 -11.42 -0.42 -1.88
N LEU A 64 -10.82 -0.10 -0.72
CA LEU A 64 -10.84 -0.96 0.47
C LEU A 64 -12.27 -1.19 0.97
N THR A 65 -13.07 -0.13 1.08
CA THR A 65 -14.47 -0.20 1.49
C THR A 65 -15.28 -1.06 0.52
N SER A 66 -15.13 -0.82 -0.78
CA SER A 66 -15.82 -1.58 -1.83
C SER A 66 -15.46 -3.07 -1.81
N ALA A 67 -14.19 -3.41 -1.56
CA ALA A 67 -13.75 -4.80 -1.44
C ALA A 67 -14.34 -5.47 -0.20
N VAL A 68 -14.40 -4.76 0.94
CA VAL A 68 -15.00 -5.28 2.18
C VAL A 68 -16.50 -5.56 2.03
N ASP A 69 -17.21 -4.65 1.37
CA ASP A 69 -18.67 -4.73 1.17
C ASP A 69 -19.05 -5.78 0.12
N SER A 70 -18.34 -5.81 -1.00
CA SER A 70 -18.65 -6.71 -2.12
C SER A 70 -18.18 -8.15 -1.87
N CYS A 71 -17.20 -8.35 -0.99
CA CYS A 71 -16.58 -9.65 -0.74
C CYS A 71 -16.48 -9.96 0.77
N PRO A 72 -17.61 -10.25 1.45
CA PRO A 72 -17.66 -10.43 2.90
C PRO A 72 -16.80 -11.59 3.43
N ASN A 73 -16.47 -12.56 2.58
CA ASN A 73 -15.64 -13.71 2.94
C ASN A 73 -14.19 -13.61 2.46
N ALA A 74 -13.86 -12.61 1.64
CA ALA A 74 -12.50 -12.45 1.12
C ALA A 74 -11.55 -11.99 2.23
N LYS A 75 -10.28 -12.39 2.10
CA LYS A 75 -9.19 -11.85 2.91
C LYS A 75 -8.68 -10.56 2.26
N ILE A 76 -8.73 -9.45 3.00
CA ILE A 76 -8.40 -8.12 2.49
C ILE A 76 -6.97 -7.77 2.89
N VAL A 77 -6.19 -7.27 1.93
CA VAL A 77 -4.81 -6.83 2.12
C VAL A 77 -4.68 -5.43 1.57
N SER A 78 -4.16 -4.52 2.39
CA SER A 78 -3.75 -3.17 1.98
C SER A 78 -2.24 -3.14 1.82
N SER A 79 -1.72 -2.61 0.71
CA SER A 79 -0.27 -2.60 0.48
C SER A 79 0.16 -1.39 -0.33
N GLY A 80 1.41 -0.97 -0.14
CA GLY A 80 1.97 0.16 -0.86
C GLY A 80 3.49 0.11 -0.91
N TYR A 81 4.05 0.79 -1.92
CA TYR A 81 5.49 0.98 -2.07
C TYR A 81 5.81 2.48 -2.16
N SER A 82 6.80 2.98 -1.41
CA SER A 82 7.23 4.39 -1.46
C SER A 82 6.05 5.34 -1.20
N GLN A 83 5.70 6.25 -2.11
CA GLN A 83 4.46 7.05 -2.02
C GLN A 83 3.19 6.23 -1.79
N GLY A 84 3.11 5.02 -2.30
CA GLY A 84 2.01 4.12 -2.01
C GLY A 84 1.89 3.75 -0.54
N GLY A 85 2.98 3.71 0.22
CA GLY A 85 2.97 3.58 1.68
C GLY A 85 2.26 4.74 2.36
N GLN A 86 2.50 5.96 1.92
CA GLN A 86 1.77 7.14 2.40
C GLN A 86 0.26 7.03 2.13
N LEU A 87 -0.14 6.51 0.96
CA LEU A 87 -1.55 6.23 0.65
C LEU A 87 -2.15 5.15 1.57
N VAL A 88 -1.37 4.13 1.97
CA VAL A 88 -1.79 3.13 2.97
C VAL A 88 -2.09 3.82 4.30
N HIS A 89 -1.18 4.67 4.80
CA HIS A 89 -1.36 5.42 6.05
C HIS A 89 -2.56 6.37 5.99
N ASN A 90 -2.72 7.09 4.89
CA ASN A 90 -3.79 8.06 4.72
C ASN A 90 -5.16 7.40 4.56
N SER A 91 -5.28 6.38 3.71
CA SER A 91 -6.54 5.65 3.54
C SER A 91 -7.01 4.99 4.83
N ALA A 92 -6.08 4.48 5.65
CA ALA A 92 -6.39 3.91 6.95
C ALA A 92 -6.99 4.92 7.95
N LYS A 93 -6.77 6.23 7.77
CA LYS A 93 -7.43 7.30 8.56
C LYS A 93 -8.84 7.64 8.03
N LEU A 94 -9.11 7.32 6.76
CA LEU A 94 -10.35 7.70 6.05
C LEU A 94 -11.43 6.61 6.10
N ILE A 95 -11.04 5.34 6.16
CA ILE A 95 -11.98 4.21 6.27
C ILE A 95 -12.63 4.15 7.67
N SER A 96 -13.79 3.50 7.77
CA SER A 96 -14.42 3.25 9.08
C SER A 96 -13.68 2.17 9.87
N ALA A 97 -13.84 2.16 11.19
CA ALA A 97 -13.28 1.12 12.06
C ALA A 97 -13.75 -0.29 11.67
N ALA A 98 -14.99 -0.43 11.18
CA ALA A 98 -15.52 -1.71 10.70
C ALA A 98 -14.84 -2.20 9.41
N VAL A 99 -14.45 -1.28 8.52
CA VAL A 99 -13.66 -1.60 7.33
C VAL A 99 -12.23 -1.96 7.74
N ALA A 100 -11.63 -1.20 8.67
CA ALA A 100 -10.28 -1.48 9.18
C ALA A 100 -10.19 -2.86 9.86
N GLU A 101 -11.20 -3.25 10.65
CA GLU A 101 -11.27 -4.57 11.31
C GLU A 101 -11.33 -5.73 10.30
N ARG A 102 -11.82 -5.47 9.08
CA ARG A 102 -11.89 -6.47 8.00
C ARG A 102 -10.57 -6.63 7.24
N ILE A 103 -9.57 -5.77 7.47
CA ILE A 103 -8.23 -5.90 6.90
C ILE A 103 -7.50 -7.05 7.61
N ASN A 104 -6.90 -7.95 6.83
CA ASN A 104 -6.20 -9.12 7.34
C ASN A 104 -4.68 -8.98 7.35
N ALA A 105 -4.13 -8.10 6.52
CA ALA A 105 -2.72 -7.75 6.51
C ALA A 105 -2.51 -6.36 5.89
N VAL A 106 -1.49 -5.66 6.36
CA VAL A 106 -0.95 -4.46 5.76
C VAL A 106 0.54 -4.69 5.50
N VAL A 107 0.99 -4.45 4.27
CA VAL A 107 2.41 -4.60 3.91
C VAL A 107 2.89 -3.35 3.18
N ILE A 108 3.88 -2.66 3.72
CA ILE A 108 4.46 -1.45 3.13
C ILE A 108 5.93 -1.67 2.82
N PHE A 109 6.37 -1.32 1.61
CA PHE A 109 7.75 -1.41 1.17
C PHE A 109 8.32 0.00 1.01
N GLY A 110 9.49 0.29 1.59
CA GLY A 110 10.12 1.61 1.48
C GLY A 110 9.24 2.73 2.03
N ASP A 111 8.72 2.59 3.26
CA ASP A 111 7.69 3.46 3.84
C ASP A 111 8.24 4.85 4.24
N PRO A 112 7.83 5.95 3.59
CA PRO A 112 8.27 7.31 3.95
C PRO A 112 7.80 7.75 5.34
N ASP A 113 6.72 7.14 5.84
CA ASP A 113 6.15 7.43 7.14
C ASP A 113 6.73 6.51 8.24
N PHE A 114 7.75 5.69 7.97
CA PHE A 114 8.35 4.82 8.99
C PHE A 114 8.95 5.64 10.15
N PRO A 115 8.77 5.24 11.44
CA PRO A 115 8.06 4.06 11.96
C PRO A 115 6.64 4.37 12.45
N GLN A 116 5.92 5.31 11.83
CA GLN A 116 4.56 5.66 12.24
C GLN A 116 3.63 4.45 12.12
N PRO A 117 2.69 4.26 13.07
CA PRO A 117 1.71 3.19 12.98
C PRO A 117 0.62 3.51 11.95
N VAL A 118 0.16 2.48 11.24
CA VAL A 118 -1.01 2.56 10.36
C VAL A 118 -2.28 2.73 11.21
N ALA A 119 -3.00 3.84 11.02
CA ALA A 119 -4.16 4.18 11.85
C ALA A 119 -5.26 3.10 11.78
N GLN A 120 -6.00 2.92 12.87
CA GLN A 120 -7.12 1.96 12.99
C GLN A 120 -6.77 0.47 12.79
N VAL A 121 -5.53 0.12 12.46
CA VAL A 121 -5.08 -1.26 12.20
C VAL A 121 -4.16 -1.73 13.33
N SER A 122 -4.34 -2.98 13.78
CA SER A 122 -3.45 -3.59 14.78
C SER A 122 -2.05 -3.77 14.20
N SER A 123 -1.00 -3.35 14.93
CA SER A 123 0.39 -3.57 14.53
C SER A 123 0.75 -5.05 14.37
N SER A 124 -0.02 -5.97 14.93
CA SER A 124 0.18 -7.42 14.77
C SER A 124 -0.07 -7.94 13.35
N ILE A 125 -0.70 -7.13 12.48
CA ILE A 125 -0.97 -7.47 11.07
C ILE A 125 -0.32 -6.47 10.11
N VAL A 126 0.54 -5.59 10.61
CA VAL A 126 1.29 -4.63 9.81
C VAL A 126 2.73 -5.12 9.70
N ASP A 127 3.20 -5.23 8.47
CA ASP A 127 4.60 -5.51 8.14
C ASP A 127 5.15 -4.35 7.30
N VAL A 128 6.28 -3.81 7.70
CA VAL A 128 6.94 -2.71 6.99
C VAL A 128 8.36 -3.15 6.66
N ASP A 129 8.64 -3.26 5.36
CA ASP A 129 9.95 -3.61 4.85
C ASP A 129 10.69 -2.33 4.43
N CYS A 130 11.62 -1.91 5.28
CA CYS A 130 12.56 -0.83 5.02
C CYS A 130 13.98 -1.42 5.00
N HIS A 131 14.60 -1.44 3.83
CA HIS A 131 15.96 -1.90 3.68
C HIS A 131 16.94 -0.95 4.39
N ALA A 132 18.05 -1.52 4.87
CA ALA A 132 19.11 -0.71 5.47
C ALA A 132 19.72 0.24 4.44
N GLY A 133 19.70 1.55 4.72
CA GLY A 133 20.20 2.60 3.83
C GLY A 133 19.19 3.08 2.79
N ASP A 134 17.91 2.72 2.92
CA ASP A 134 16.82 3.35 2.18
C ASP A 134 16.55 4.74 2.74
N ASP A 135 17.00 5.78 2.02
CA ASP A 135 16.84 7.19 2.39
C ASP A 135 15.36 7.60 2.51
N ILE A 136 14.46 6.96 1.76
CA ILE A 136 13.02 7.25 1.82
C ILE A 136 12.45 6.85 3.19
N CYS A 137 12.84 5.69 3.72
CA CYS A 137 12.45 5.25 5.06
C CYS A 137 13.04 6.11 6.19
N GLU A 138 14.07 6.89 5.90
CA GLU A 138 14.71 7.82 6.83
C GLU A 138 14.12 9.25 6.74
N GLY A 139 13.07 9.43 5.92
CA GLY A 139 12.38 10.70 5.71
C GLY A 139 13.02 11.61 4.66
N GLY A 140 13.90 11.05 3.82
CA GLY A 140 14.50 11.73 2.69
C GLY A 140 13.73 11.56 1.38
N ASP A 141 14.36 11.93 0.27
CA ASP A 141 13.81 11.90 -1.08
C ASP A 141 14.78 11.31 -2.12
N MET A 142 15.91 10.76 -1.68
CA MET A 142 16.91 10.17 -2.56
C MET A 142 16.57 8.73 -2.93
N ILE A 143 16.48 8.46 -4.23
CA ILE A 143 16.31 7.10 -4.74
C ILE A 143 17.68 6.42 -4.83
N LEU A 144 17.99 5.59 -3.84
CA LEU A 144 19.20 4.77 -3.76
C LEU A 144 18.91 3.30 -4.06
N GLU A 145 19.95 2.50 -4.30
CA GLU A 145 19.81 1.06 -4.58
C GLU A 145 18.98 0.30 -3.52
N PRO A 146 19.10 0.56 -2.20
CA PRO A 146 18.25 -0.09 -1.20
C PRO A 146 16.75 0.17 -1.36
N HIS A 147 16.33 1.24 -2.05
CA HIS A 147 14.92 1.53 -2.29
C HIS A 147 14.33 0.72 -3.47
N LEU A 148 15.17 0.07 -4.30
CA LEU A 148 14.78 -0.53 -5.58
C LEU A 148 14.59 -2.06 -5.54
#